data_AF-A0A502MSI5-F1
#
_entry.id   AF-A0A502MSI5-F1
#
_cell.length_a   1.000
_cell.length_b   1.000
_cell.length_c   1.000
_cell.angle_alpha   90.00
_cell.angle_beta   90.00
_cell.angle_gamma   90.00
#
_symmetry.space_group_name_H-M   'P 1'
#
loop_
_entity.id
_entity.type
_entity.pdbx_description
1 polymer ?
#
loop_
_entity_poly.entity_id
_entity_poly.type
_entity_poly.pdbx_seq_one_letter_code
_entity_poly.pdbx_strand_id
1 'polypeptide(L)'
;MDRQPHANSRELIVASAIEAVVGELRLIDVADYIAFIRLEHLACLSDLVDSAVELYFRPGTLRLGHGAEAHVDWSGSPRIVLDLELRPRGVTVYFQLTLTEHAASVVVNYVSFEKPGETPEHNTTLLEGAIEEARIRRTEPLAFP
;
A
#
# COMPACT_ATOMS: atom_id res chain seq x y z
N MET A 1 20.26 7.00 1.20
CA MET A 1 19.17 7.98 1.09
C MET A 1 18.88 8.49 2.48
N ASP A 2 18.98 9.80 2.70
CA ASP A 2 18.67 10.40 4.00
C ASP A 2 17.17 10.28 4.29
N ARG A 3 16.81 9.51 5.33
CA ARG A 3 15.43 9.37 5.78
C ARG A 3 14.90 10.75 6.17
N GLN A 4 13.78 11.15 5.58
CA GLN A 4 13.16 12.43 5.94
C GLN A 4 12.75 12.42 7.43
N PRO A 5 12.89 13.53 8.17
CA PRO A 5 12.63 13.58 9.63
C PRO A 5 11.24 13.12 10.06
N HIS A 6 10.27 13.07 9.14
CA HIS A 6 8.87 12.70 9.38
C HIS A 6 8.49 11.34 8.77
N ALA A 7 9.46 10.58 8.23
CA ALA A 7 9.21 9.30 7.58
C ALA A 7 8.47 8.32 8.50
N ASN A 8 8.88 8.20 9.77
CA ASN A 8 8.28 7.28 10.73
C ASN A 8 6.78 7.57 11.00
N SER A 9 6.39 8.85 11.07
CA SER A 9 4.99 9.22 11.29
C SER A 9 4.13 8.91 10.07
N ARG A 10 4.66 9.13 8.86
CA ARG A 10 3.96 8.85 7.61
C ARG A 10 3.90 7.35 7.30
N GLU A 11 4.94 6.60 7.65
CA GLU A 11 4.95 5.14 7.59
C GLU A 11 3.84 4.54 8.45
N LEU A 12 3.65 5.03 9.69
CA LEU A 12 2.55 4.60 10.56
C LEU A 12 1.17 4.92 9.96
N ILE A 13 1.00 6.12 9.40
CA ILE A 13 -0.26 6.51 8.73
C ILE A 13 -0.54 5.58 7.56
N VAL A 14 0.43 5.34 6.68
CA VAL A 14 0.26 4.46 5.51
C VAL A 14 0.03 3.01 5.95
N ALA A 15 0.78 2.50 6.92
CA ALA A 15 0.63 1.15 7.44
C ALA A 15 -0.78 0.91 8.02
N SER A 16 -1.27 1.84 8.84
CA SER A 16 -2.64 1.77 9.38
C SER A 16 -3.70 1.90 8.27
N ALA A 17 -3.43 2.73 7.27
CA ALA A 17 -4.34 2.92 6.14
C ALA A 17 -4.54 1.64 5.32
N ILE A 18 -3.50 0.83 5.16
CA ILE A 18 -3.54 -0.37 4.31
C ILE A 18 -3.66 -1.68 5.09
N GLU A 19 -3.83 -1.65 6.41
CA GLU A 19 -3.82 -2.85 7.26
C GLU A 19 -4.78 -3.95 6.75
N ALA A 20 -6.00 -3.57 6.38
CA ALA A 20 -6.98 -4.52 5.86
C ALA A 20 -6.59 -5.09 4.48
N VAL A 21 -6.01 -4.25 3.60
CA VAL A 21 -5.48 -4.68 2.30
C VAL A 21 -4.32 -5.66 2.49
N VAL A 22 -3.44 -5.41 3.47
CA VAL A 22 -2.35 -6.33 3.84
C VAL A 22 -2.90 -7.67 4.30
N GLY A 23 -4.04 -7.68 5.01
CA GLY A 23 -4.77 -8.90 5.36
C GLY A 23 -5.13 -9.72 4.12
N GLU A 24 -5.80 -9.11 3.14
CA GLU A 24 -6.18 -9.77 1.89
C GLU A 24 -4.97 -10.24 1.07
N LEU A 25 -3.94 -9.40 0.96
CA LEU A 25 -2.70 -9.76 0.25
C LEU A 25 -2.01 -10.99 0.85
N ARG A 26 -2.14 -11.21 2.17
CA ARG A 26 -1.58 -12.38 2.86
C ARG A 26 -2.42 -13.65 2.72
N LEU A 27 -3.64 -13.57 2.17
CA LEU A 27 -4.45 -14.75 1.84
C LEU A 27 -4.01 -15.41 0.54
N ILE A 28 -3.30 -14.68 -0.31
CA ILE A 28 -2.74 -15.19 -1.57
C ILE A 28 -1.56 -16.10 -1.27
N ASP A 29 -1.45 -17.22 -2.01
CA ASP A 29 -0.34 -18.15 -1.86
C ASP A 29 0.99 -17.49 -2.22
N VAL A 30 2.00 -17.68 -1.39
CA VAL A 30 3.34 -17.13 -1.63
C VAL A 30 3.96 -17.65 -2.94
N ALA A 31 3.61 -18.86 -3.36
CA ALA A 31 4.05 -19.43 -4.63
C ALA A 31 3.57 -18.61 -5.83
N ASP A 32 2.36 -18.03 -5.76
CA ASP A 32 1.80 -17.20 -6.84
C ASP A 32 2.59 -15.89 -6.97
N TYR A 33 2.89 -15.23 -5.85
CA TYR A 33 3.79 -14.07 -5.86
C TYR A 33 5.15 -14.40 -6.47
N ILE A 34 5.77 -15.51 -6.05
CA ILE A 34 7.08 -15.93 -6.55
C ILE A 34 7.00 -16.19 -8.06
N ALA A 35 5.99 -16.92 -8.53
CA ALA A 35 5.82 -17.23 -9.93
C ALA A 35 5.62 -15.96 -10.77
N PHE A 36 4.70 -15.08 -10.37
CA PHE A 36 4.42 -13.85 -11.12
C PHE A 36 5.62 -12.90 -11.14
N ILE A 37 6.37 -12.79 -10.06
CA ILE A 37 7.58 -11.96 -10.01
C ILE A 37 8.69 -12.56 -10.89
N ARG A 38 8.98 -13.86 -10.76
CA ARG A 38 10.10 -14.51 -11.47
C ARG A 38 9.85 -14.68 -12.97
N LEU A 39 8.59 -14.77 -13.37
CA LEU A 39 8.16 -14.86 -14.78
C LEU A 39 7.76 -13.50 -15.36
N GLU A 40 7.96 -12.40 -14.61
CA GLU A 40 7.66 -11.03 -15.03
C GLU A 40 6.18 -10.80 -15.43
N HIS A 41 5.26 -11.55 -14.83
CA HIS A 41 3.82 -11.38 -15.00
C HIS A 41 3.27 -10.25 -14.10
N LEU A 42 3.80 -9.03 -14.28
CA LEU A 42 3.42 -7.86 -13.48
C LEU A 42 1.94 -7.48 -13.63
N ALA A 43 1.32 -7.79 -14.77
CA ALA A 43 -0.12 -7.59 -14.96
C ALA A 43 -0.94 -8.45 -13.98
N CYS A 44 -0.61 -9.73 -13.83
CA CYS A 44 -1.27 -10.62 -12.88
C CYS A 44 -1.06 -10.15 -11.44
N LEU A 45 0.14 -9.66 -11.12
CA LEU A 45 0.41 -9.09 -9.80
C LEU A 45 -0.39 -7.80 -9.55
N SER A 46 -0.57 -6.95 -10.58
CA SER A 46 -1.43 -5.78 -10.50
C SER A 46 -2.87 -6.16 -10.23
N ASP A 47 -3.40 -7.17 -10.93
CA ASP A 47 -4.76 -7.66 -10.74
C ASP A 47 -4.99 -8.19 -9.31
N LEU A 48 -4.01 -8.89 -8.73
CA LEU A 48 -4.06 -9.32 -7.33
C LEU A 48 -4.13 -8.14 -6.36
N VAL A 49 -3.29 -7.12 -6.58
CA VAL A 49 -3.29 -5.91 -5.74
C VAL A 49 -4.61 -5.18 -5.87
N ASP A 50 -5.12 -4.98 -7.09
CA ASP A 50 -6.38 -4.28 -7.34
C ASP A 50 -7.56 -5.02 -6.69
N SER A 51 -7.58 -6.36 -6.76
CA SER A 51 -8.60 -7.19 -6.08
C SER A 51 -8.54 -7.05 -4.56
N ALA A 52 -7.34 -7.06 -3.96
CA ALA A 52 -7.17 -6.87 -2.52
C ALA A 52 -7.57 -5.46 -2.04
N VAL A 53 -7.58 -4.48 -2.95
CA VAL A 53 -7.89 -3.07 -2.65
C VAL A 53 -9.38 -2.74 -2.80
N GLU A 54 -10.10 -3.47 -3.65
CA GLU A 54 -11.43 -3.13 -4.17
C GLU A 54 -12.46 -2.73 -3.10
N LEU A 55 -12.43 -3.37 -1.92
CA LEU A 55 -13.39 -3.13 -0.85
C LEU A 55 -12.99 -2.00 0.11
N TYR A 56 -11.77 -1.49 0.03
CA TYR A 56 -11.19 -0.59 1.02
C TYR A 56 -10.96 0.82 0.48
N PHE A 57 -10.65 0.95 -0.80
CA PHE A 57 -10.38 2.24 -1.43
C PHE A 57 -11.09 2.40 -2.76
N ARG A 58 -11.34 3.66 -3.15
CA ARG A 58 -11.83 3.95 -4.50
C ARG A 58 -10.86 3.42 -5.56
N PRO A 59 -11.33 2.96 -6.73
CA PRO A 59 -10.47 2.43 -7.79
C PRO A 59 -9.29 3.35 -8.12
N GLY A 60 -8.09 2.76 -8.24
CA GLY A 60 -6.85 3.47 -8.56
C GLY A 60 -6.21 4.25 -7.40
N THR A 61 -6.83 4.25 -6.21
CA THR A 61 -6.26 4.91 -5.02
C THR A 61 -5.03 4.17 -4.50
N LEU A 62 -5.05 2.84 -4.45
CA LEU A 62 -3.87 2.04 -4.12
C LEU A 62 -3.64 1.06 -5.27
N ARG A 63 -2.41 0.97 -5.75
CA ARG A 63 -2.05 0.16 -6.91
C ARG A 63 -0.61 -0.34 -6.85
N LEU A 64 -0.31 -1.35 -7.66
CA LEU A 64 1.07 -1.77 -7.90
C LEU A 64 1.84 -0.64 -8.63
N GLY A 65 3.06 -0.39 -8.15
CA GLY A 65 3.99 0.61 -8.67
C GLY A 65 4.94 0.01 -9.71
N HIS A 66 6.24 0.30 -9.56
CA HIS A 66 7.24 0.01 -10.58
C HIS A 66 7.72 -1.46 -10.60
N GLY A 67 7.42 -2.25 -9.58
CA GLY A 67 7.85 -3.64 -9.55
C GLY A 67 7.57 -4.36 -8.25
N ALA A 68 8.17 -5.55 -8.15
CA ALA A 68 8.13 -6.39 -6.99
C ALA A 68 9.35 -7.31 -6.97
N GLU A 69 9.77 -7.72 -5.78
CA GLU A 69 10.91 -8.58 -5.55
C GLU A 69 10.52 -9.80 -4.71
N ALA A 70 11.02 -10.97 -5.09
CA ALA A 70 10.84 -12.22 -4.36
C ALA A 70 12.19 -12.74 -3.88
N HIS A 71 12.44 -12.62 -2.58
CA HIS A 71 13.61 -13.22 -1.92
C HIS A 71 13.24 -14.60 -1.43
N VAL A 72 13.86 -15.61 -2.03
CA VAL A 72 13.62 -17.03 -1.74
C VAL A 72 14.97 -17.68 -1.55
N ASP A 73 15.10 -18.46 -0.48
CA ASP A 73 16.29 -19.24 -0.18
C ASP A 73 15.90 -20.66 0.23
N TRP A 74 16.86 -21.59 0.24
CA TRP A 74 16.61 -23.01 0.52
C TRP A 74 16.27 -23.32 1.98
N SER A 75 16.55 -22.41 2.90
CA SER A 75 16.59 -22.62 4.35
C SER A 75 15.73 -21.64 5.16
N GLY A 76 15.12 -20.66 4.50
CA GLY A 76 14.50 -19.50 5.10
C GLY A 76 13.14 -19.22 4.50
N SER A 77 12.33 -18.49 5.27
CA SER A 77 10.98 -18.14 4.87
C SER A 77 11.01 -17.10 3.74
N PRO A 78 10.19 -17.25 2.71
CA PRO A 78 10.15 -16.33 1.59
C PRO A 78 9.77 -14.92 2.06
N ARG A 79 10.32 -13.92 1.37
CA ARG A 79 10.00 -12.51 1.56
C ARG A 79 9.60 -11.91 0.22
N ILE A 80 8.42 -11.29 0.19
CA ILE A 80 7.90 -10.58 -0.98
C ILE A 80 7.96 -9.09 -0.69
N VAL A 81 8.49 -8.31 -1.62
CA VAL A 81 8.49 -6.85 -1.57
C VAL A 81 7.66 -6.35 -2.75
N LEU A 82 6.65 -5.54 -2.48
CA LEU A 82 5.80 -4.91 -3.49
C LEU A 82 6.07 -3.41 -3.47
N ASP A 83 6.41 -2.82 -4.61
CA ASP A 83 6.37 -1.37 -4.76
C ASP A 83 4.92 -0.96 -4.96
N LEU A 84 4.40 -0.11 -4.08
CA LEU A 84 3.02 0.33 -4.10
C LEU A 84 2.93 1.86 -4.21
N GLU A 85 1.84 2.31 -4.81
CA GLU A 85 1.51 3.72 -4.95
C GLU A 85 0.15 4.00 -4.34
N LEU A 86 0.13 4.85 -3.31
CA LEU A 86 -1.09 5.36 -2.69
C LEU A 86 -1.35 6.78 -3.19
N ARG A 87 -2.43 6.95 -3.95
CA ARG A 87 -2.81 8.15 -4.70
C ARG A 87 -4.18 8.69 -4.27
N PRO A 88 -4.38 9.08 -3.01
CA PRO A 88 -5.55 9.84 -2.63
C PRO A 88 -5.51 11.22 -3.32
N ARG A 89 -6.63 11.94 -3.30
CA ARG A 89 -6.73 13.21 -4.03
C ARG A 89 -5.65 14.21 -3.55
N GLY A 90 -4.84 14.73 -4.48
CA GLY A 90 -3.85 15.77 -4.21
C GLY A 90 -2.55 15.30 -3.54
N VAL A 91 -2.41 14.00 -3.26
CA VAL A 91 -1.21 13.43 -2.63
C VAL A 91 -0.83 12.13 -3.34
N THR A 92 0.46 11.87 -3.49
CA THR A 92 0.97 10.59 -4.00
C THR A 92 2.08 10.11 -3.08
N VAL A 93 1.92 8.90 -2.56
CA VAL A 93 2.89 8.22 -1.72
C VAL A 93 3.44 7.02 -2.49
N TYR A 94 4.76 6.96 -2.61
CA TYR A 94 5.48 5.80 -3.10
C TYR A 94 6.09 5.08 -1.91
N PHE A 95 5.78 3.81 -1.75
CA PHE A 95 6.23 3.04 -0.60
C PHE A 95 6.44 1.57 -0.98
N GLN A 96 7.23 0.88 -0.18
CA GLN A 96 7.43 -0.55 -0.27
C GLN A 96 6.65 -1.24 0.83
N LEU A 97 5.89 -2.27 0.44
CA LEU A 97 5.29 -3.23 1.36
C LEU A 97 6.12 -4.51 1.32
N THR A 98 6.73 -4.86 2.46
CA THR A 98 7.39 -6.15 2.62
C THR A 98 6.46 -7.10 3.36
N LEU A 99 6.16 -8.25 2.74
CA LEU A 99 5.43 -9.36 3.33
C LEU A 99 6.42 -10.46 3.72
N THR A 100 6.31 -10.94 4.96
CA THR A 100 7.06 -12.06 5.51
C THR A 100 6.11 -13.06 6.14
N GLU A 101 6.63 -14.20 6.60
CA GLU A 101 5.85 -15.28 7.21
C GLU A 101 4.83 -14.78 8.26
N HIS A 102 5.26 -13.90 9.17
CA HIS A 102 4.43 -13.48 10.30
C HIS A 102 4.11 -11.99 10.34
N ALA A 103 4.82 -11.17 9.56
CA ALA A 103 4.72 -9.72 9.64
C ALA A 103 4.67 -9.06 8.27
N ALA A 104 4.16 -7.84 8.26
CA ALA A 104 4.27 -6.92 7.15
C ALA A 104 4.93 -5.62 7.63
N SER A 105 5.73 -5.00 6.78
CA SER A 105 6.33 -3.69 7.05
C SER A 105 6.18 -2.75 5.87
N VAL A 106 5.90 -1.49 6.17
CA VAL A 106 5.80 -0.40 5.20
C VAL A 106 7.04 0.48 5.33
N VAL A 107 7.66 0.79 4.20
CA VAL A 107 8.74 1.78 4.11
C VAL A 107 8.32 2.85 3.11
N VAL A 108 8.15 4.08 3.58
CA VAL A 108 7.77 5.20 2.71
C VAL A 108 9.01 5.76 2.04
N ASN A 109 9.06 5.66 0.71
CA ASN A 109 10.20 6.11 -0.08
C ASN A 109 10.09 7.58 -0.43
N TYR A 110 8.90 8.02 -0.85
CA TYR A 110 8.67 9.39 -1.29
C TYR A 110 7.20 9.79 -1.13
N VAL A 111 6.96 11.05 -0.78
CA VAL A 111 5.63 11.65 -0.72
C VAL A 111 5.62 12.94 -1.51
N SER A 112 4.69 13.05 -2.45
CA SER A 112 4.45 14.23 -3.28
C SER A 112 3.09 14.83 -2.95
N PHE A 113 3.04 16.14 -2.80
CA PHE A 113 1.81 16.91 -2.59
C PHE A 113 1.61 17.87 -3.76
N GLU A 114 0.41 17.92 -4.33
CA GLU A 114 0.09 18.93 -5.36
C GLU A 114 0.17 20.36 -4.81
N LYS A 115 -0.27 20.52 -3.56
CA LYS A 115 -0.21 21.78 -2.81
C LYS A 115 0.40 21.51 -1.44
N PRO A 116 1.73 21.59 -1.29
CA PRO A 116 2.37 21.41 0.01
C PRO A 116 1.97 22.55 0.94
N GLY A 117 1.64 22.21 2.19
CA GLY A 117 1.49 23.16 3.27
C GLY A 117 2.83 23.77 3.71
N GLU A 118 2.73 24.79 4.55
CA GLU A 118 3.89 25.57 5.02
C GLU A 118 4.83 24.78 5.93
N THR A 119 4.34 23.72 6.59
CA THR A 119 5.12 22.88 7.49
C THR A 119 5.01 21.38 7.17
N PRO A 120 6.02 20.57 7.50
CA PRO A 120 5.95 19.12 7.35
C PRO A 120 4.81 18.45 8.13
N GLU A 121 4.45 18.99 9.30
CA GLU A 121 3.34 18.53 10.14
C GLU A 121 2.01 18.77 9.44
N HIS A 122 1.81 19.95 8.85
CA HIS A 122 0.63 20.26 8.05
C HIS A 122 0.51 19.28 6.86
N ASN A 123 1.62 18.99 6.19
CA ASN A 123 1.64 17.97 5.12
C ASN A 123 1.26 16.57 5.62
N THR A 124 1.65 16.20 6.83
CA THR A 124 1.26 14.92 7.43
C THR A 124 -0.24 14.88 7.74
N THR A 125 -0.84 15.96 8.24
CA THR A 125 -2.31 16.07 8.41
C THR A 125 -3.06 16.03 7.08
N LEU A 126 -2.52 16.68 6.04
CA LEU A 126 -3.10 16.62 4.68
C LEU A 126 -3.10 15.20 4.13
N LEU A 127 -2.01 14.45 4.35
CA LEU A 127 -1.92 13.05 3.96
C LEU A 127 -2.99 12.20 4.65
N GLU A 128 -3.12 12.32 5.97
CA GLU A 128 -4.10 11.58 6.76
C GLU A 128 -5.55 11.86 6.30
N GLY A 129 -5.90 13.15 6.13
CA GLY A 129 -7.21 13.54 5.62
C GLY A 129 -7.49 13.02 4.20
N ALA A 130 -6.50 13.11 3.30
CA ALA A 130 -6.65 12.65 1.93
C ALA A 130 -6.87 11.12 1.86
N ILE A 131 -6.16 10.35 2.69
CA ILE A 131 -6.36 8.89 2.80
C ILE A 131 -7.77 8.58 3.29
N GLU A 132 -8.25 9.25 4.34
CA GLU A 132 -9.57 9.02 4.93
C GLU A 132 -10.72 9.34 3.96
N GLU A 133 -10.56 10.34 3.08
CA GLU A 133 -11.54 10.65 2.03
C GLU A 133 -11.58 9.60 0.90
N ALA A 134 -10.44 8.94 0.65
CA ALA A 134 -10.29 7.96 -0.40
C ALA A 134 -10.78 6.56 0.01
N ARG A 135 -10.98 6.32 1.32
CA ARG A 135 -11.52 5.07 1.86
C ARG A 135 -12.99 4.87 1.49
N ILE A 136 -13.34 3.63 1.19
CA ILE A 136 -14.74 3.21 1.06
C ILE A 136 -15.30 3.04 2.47
N ARG A 137 -16.40 3.72 2.76
CA ARG A 137 -17.14 3.55 4.02
C ARG A 137 -18.33 2.65 3.74
N ARG A 138 -18.50 1.61 4.57
CA ARG A 138 -19.72 0.82 4.57
C ARG A 138 -20.87 1.73 5.00
N THR A 139 -21.71 2.14 4.05
CA THR A 139 -22.99 2.77 4.36
C THR A 139 -23.96 1.72 4.91
N GLU A 140 -24.69 2.06 5.97
CA GLU A 140 -25.77 1.22 6.46
C GLU A 140 -26.81 1.00 5.34
N PRO A 141 -27.43 -0.20 5.25
CA PRO A 141 -28.48 -0.45 4.27
C PRO A 141 -29.59 0.60 4.44
N LEU A 142 -30.05 1.17 3.32
CA LEU A 142 -31.20 2.07 3.33
C LEU A 142 -32.39 1.31 3.92
N ALA A 143 -32.86 1.71 5.10
CA ALA A 143 -34.09 1.16 5.67
C ALA A 143 -35.25 1.55 4.75
N PHE A 144 -35.80 0.58 4.02
CA PHE A 144 -37.02 0.80 3.24
C PHE A 144 -38.22 0.92 4.19
N PRO A 145 -39.09 1.93 4.02
CA PRO A 145 -40.29 2.13 4.84
C PRO A 145 -41.37 1.09 4.60
#